data_AF-A0A916W2L7-F1
#
_entry.id   AF-A0A916W2L7-F1
#
_cell.length_a   1.000
_cell.length_b   1.000
_cell.length_c   1.000
_cell.angle_alpha   90.00
_cell.angle_beta   90.00
_cell.angle_gamma   90.00
#
_symmetry.space_group_name_H-M   'P 1'
#
loop_
_entity.id
_entity.type
_entity.pdbx_description
1 polymer ?
#
loop_
_entity_poly.entity_id
_entity_poly.type
_entity_poly.pdbx_seq_one_letter_code
_entity_poly.pdbx_strand_id
1 'polypeptide(L)' 'MNSEQTVAQSVRDEVVSHERMILKLQKSAEKIAKDHHCVNDNLIKLALLKKSAEAQLIVQL' A
#
# COMPACT_ATOMS: atom_id res chain seq x y z
N MET A 1 -1.12 11.35 -20.50
CA MET A 1 -1.06 9.88 -20.50
C MET A 1 -1.40 9.44 -19.08
N ASN A 2 -2.64 9.01 -18.84
CA ASN A 2 -2.99 8.34 -17.57
C ASN A 2 -2.40 6.94 -17.66
N SER A 3 -1.14 6.78 -17.27
CA SER A 3 -0.57 5.46 -17.05
C SER A 3 -1.42 4.83 -15.96
N GLU A 4 -2.17 3.78 -16.31
CA GLU A 4 -2.88 2.95 -15.35
C GLU A 4 -1.82 2.44 -14.36
N GLN A 5 -1.71 3.10 -13.20
CA GLN A 5 -0.79 2.64 -12.16
C GLN A 5 -1.24 1.23 -11.81
N THR A 6 -0.30 0.30 -11.73
CA THR A 6 -0.65 -1.05 -11.26
C THR A 6 -0.81 -1.03 -9.74
N VAL A 7 -1.60 -1.94 -9.18
CA VAL A 7 -1.70 -2.14 -7.72
C VAL A 7 -0.31 -2.24 -7.08
N ALA A 8 0.61 -2.95 -7.73
CA ALA A 8 2.00 -3.11 -7.28
C ALA A 8 2.82 -1.80 -7.31
N GLN A 9 2.44 -0.84 -8.14
CA GLN A 9 3.03 0.49 -8.20
C GLN A 9 2.48 1.36 -7.07
N SER A 10 1.15 1.39 -6.89
CA SER A 10 0.53 2.12 -5.79
C SER A 10 0.97 1.62 -4.42
N VAL A 11 1.16 0.31 -4.24
CA VAL A 11 1.72 -0.25 -3.00
C VAL A 11 3.15 0.24 -2.76
N ARG A 12 3.98 0.31 -3.80
CA ARG A 12 5.35 0.83 -3.67
C ARG A 12 5.37 2.31 -3.35
N ASP A 13 4.58 3.10 -4.09
CA ASP A 13 4.51 4.55 -3.91
C ASP A 13 4.00 4.91 -2.50
N GLU A 14 3.01 4.16 -2.00
CA GLU A 14 2.46 4.36 -0.65
C GLU A 14 3.48 3.99 0.43
N VAL A 15 4.26 2.91 0.26
CA VAL A 15 5.35 2.53 1.18
C VAL A 15 6.46 3.57 1.18
N VAL A 16 6.92 4.02 0.00
CA VAL A 16 7.95 5.06 -0.14
C VAL A 16 7.48 6.39 0.46
N SER A 17 6.23 6.77 0.24
CA SER A 17 5.65 7.99 0.81
C SER A 17 5.59 7.97 2.34
N HIS A 18 5.63 6.77 2.95
CA HIS A 18 5.63 6.59 4.40
C HIS A 18 6.98 6.16 4.95
N GLU A 19 8.08 6.34 4.19
CA GLU A 19 9.42 5.96 4.68
C GLU A 19 9.81 6.67 5.99
N ARG A 20 9.28 7.88 6.20
CA ARG A 20 9.54 8.71 7.39
C ARG A 20 8.32 8.87 8.31
N MET A 21 7.24 8.13 8.05
CA MET A 21 5.97 8.25 8.77
C MET A 21 5.38 6.87 9.10
N ILE A 22 4.43 6.82 10.03
CA ILE A 22 3.74 5.57 10.36
C ILE A 22 2.80 5.21 9.21
N LEU A 23 2.99 4.02 8.63
CA LEU A 23 2.10 3.49 7.58
C LEU A 23 0.83 2.92 8.24
N LYS A 24 -0.33 3.51 7.94
CA LYS A 24 -1.63 3.02 8.42
C LYS A 24 -2.13 1.91 7.50
N LEU A 25 -1.80 0.66 7.81
CA LEU A 25 -1.96 -0.48 6.92
C LEU A 25 -3.38 -0.61 6.38
N GLN A 26 -4.38 -0.58 7.26
CA GLN A 26 -5.78 -0.73 6.87
C GLN A 26 -6.25 0.41 5.96
N LYS A 27 -5.94 1.66 6.31
CA LYS A 27 -6.35 2.83 5.53
C LYS A 27 -5.67 2.88 4.16
N SER A 28 -4.38 2.56 4.10
CA SER A 28 -3.62 2.51 2.85
C SER A 28 -4.09 1.37 1.95
N ALA A 29 -4.42 0.20 2.53
CA ALA A 29 -4.95 -0.92 1.76
C ALA A 29 -6.35 -0.62 1.18
N GLU A 30 -7.26 -0.05 1.98
CA GLU A 30 -8.60 0.35 1.53
C GLU A 30 -8.53 1.42 0.43
N LYS A 31 -7.62 2.39 0.57
CA LYS A 31 -7.39 3.44 -0.45
C LYS A 31 -6.94 2.82 -1.77
N ILE A 32 -5.90 1.98 -1.75
CA ILE A 32 -5.40 1.32 -2.97
C ILE A 32 -6.48 0.39 -3.55
N ALA A 33 -7.21 -0.36 -2.72
CA ALA A 33 -8.28 -1.21 -3.19
C ALA A 33 -9.38 -0.41 -3.92
N LYS A 34 -9.75 0.76 -3.38
CA LYS A 34 -10.72 1.65 -3.99
C LYS A 34 -10.23 2.24 -5.32
N ASP A 35 -8.98 2.71 -5.35
CA ASP A 35 -8.38 3.31 -6.54
C ASP A 35 -8.28 2.30 -7.71
N HIS A 36 -8.10 1.01 -7.40
CA HIS A 36 -7.99 -0.08 -8.37
C HIS A 36 -9.26 -0.93 -8.52
N HIS A 37 -10.41 -0.50 -7.96
CA HIS A 37 -11.67 -1.25 -7.97
C HIS A 37 -11.55 -2.72 -7.50
N CYS A 38 -10.64 -2.99 -6.56
CA CYS A 38 -10.44 -4.30 -5.98
C CYS A 38 -11.46 -4.56 -4.86
N VAL A 39 -12.21 -5.65 -4.97
CA VAL A 39 -13.21 -6.06 -3.96
C VAL A 39 -12.55 -6.63 -2.70
N ASN A 40 -11.30 -7.12 -2.81
CA ASN A 40 -10.56 -7.74 -1.72
C ASN A 40 -9.25 -7.00 -1.44
N ASP A 41 -9.17 -6.34 -0.30
CA ASP A 41 -8.01 -5.60 0.18
C ASP A 41 -7.00 -6.47 0.94
N ASN A 42 -7.31 -7.74 1.24
CA ASN A 42 -6.42 -8.61 2.02
C ASN A 42 -5.08 -8.88 1.33
N LEU A 43 -5.10 -9.07 0.00
CA LEU A 43 -3.87 -9.24 -0.79
C LEU A 43 -3.03 -7.95 -0.81
N ILE A 44 -3.69 -6.79 -0.78
CA ILE A 44 -3.05 -5.48 -0.74
C ILE A 44 -2.45 -5.24 0.65
N LYS A 45 -3.16 -5.60 1.73
CA LYS A 45 -2.64 -5.59 3.11
C LYS A 45 -1.39 -6.46 3.22
N LEU A 46 -1.41 -7.69 2.72
CA LEU A 46 -0.24 -8.57 2.73
C LEU A 46 0.93 -7.99 1.93
N ALA A 47 0.66 -7.40 0.76
CA ALA A 47 1.68 -6.76 -0.06
C ALA A 47 2.31 -5.54 0.64
N LEU A 48 1.49 -4.67 1.24
CA LEU A 48 1.94 -3.52 2.03
C LEU A 48 2.74 -3.98 3.25
N LEU A 49 2.30 -5.01 3.95
CA LEU A 49 2.98 -5.55 5.13
C LEU A 49 4.35 -6.15 4.77
N LYS A 50 4.42 -6.90 3.68
CA LYS A 50 5.69 -7.45 3.18
C LYS A 50 6.66 -6.34 2.76
N LYS A 51 6.18 -5.33 2.03
CA LYS A 51 7.01 -4.23 1.54
C LYS A 51 7.46 -3.28 2.65
N SER A 52 6.60 -3.00 3.62
CA SER A 52 6.96 -2.22 4.81
C SER A 52 7.96 -2.96 5.70
N ALA A 53 7.86 -4.29 5.83
CA ALA A 53 8.87 -5.09 6.52
C ALA A 53 10.23 -5.06 5.80
N GLU A 54 10.25 -5.18 4.47
CA GLU A 54 11.48 -5.02 3.66
C GLU A 54 12.10 -3.62 3.81
N ALA A 55 11.27 -2.58 3.92
CA ALA A 55 11.68 -1.19 4.06
C ALA A 55 11.89 -0.74 5.54
N GLN A 56 11.78 -1.65 6.51
CA GLN A 56 11.93 -1.37 7.95
C GLN A 56 11.00 -0.25 8.48
N LEU A 57 9.77 -0.16 7.94
CA LEU A 57 8.82 0.87 8.33
C LEU A 57 8.03 0.50 9.58
N ILE A 58 7.65 1.52 10.35
CA ILE A 58 6.73 1.37 11.48
C ILE A 58 5.31 1.30 10.92
N VAL A 59 4.70 0.13 11.03
CA VAL A 59 3.33 -0.14 10.57
C VAL A 59 2.36 -0.03 11.73
N GLN A 60 1.29 0.73 11.52
CA GLN A 60 0.12 0.73 12.39
C GLN A 60 -0.95 -0.17 11.80
N LEU A 61 -1.30 -1.22 12.54
CA LEU A 61 -2.36 -2.18 12.23
C LEU A 61 -3.73 -1.52 12.31
#